data_AF-A0A7J6XA28-F1
#
_entry.id   AF-A0A7J6XA28-F1
#
_cell.length_a   1.000
_cell.length_b   1.000
_cell.length_c   1.000
_cell.angle_alpha   90.00
_cell.angle_beta   90.00
_cell.angle_gamma   90.00
#
_symmetry.space_group_name_H-M   'P 1'
#
loop_
_entity.id
_entity.type
_entity.pdbx_description
1 polymer ?
#
loop_
_entity_poly.entity_id
_entity_poly.type
_entity_poly.pdbx_seq_one_letter_code
_entity_poly.pdbx_strand_id
1 'polypeptide(L)'
;KTVITSDHALKLEFVPDWIAIVGSGYIGLEFSDVYTALGSEVTFVEALDQLMPGFDPEIGKLAQRILINPRKIDYHTGVFASKVFYKFL
;
A
#
# COMPACT_ATOMS: atom_id res chain seq x y z
N LYS A 1 11.98 10.18 8.66
CA LYS A 1 12.05 8.70 8.82
C LYS A 1 11.39 8.09 7.59
N THR A 2 12.00 7.10 6.97
CA THR A 2 11.58 6.56 5.66
C THR A 2 10.84 5.25 5.78
N VAL A 3 11.08 4.52 6.88
CA VAL A 3 10.27 3.36 7.29
C VAL A 3 9.40 3.81 8.45
N ILE A 4 8.10 3.68 8.27
CA ILE A 4 7.09 4.21 9.19
C ILE A 4 5.95 3.21 9.36
N THR A 5 5.24 3.31 10.47
CA THR A 5 3.98 2.58 10.71
C THR A 5 2.78 3.46 10.35
N SER A 6 1.58 2.91 10.37
CA SER A 6 0.32 3.66 10.22
C SER A 6 0.20 4.85 11.18
N ASP A 7 0.59 4.68 12.46
CA ASP A 7 0.57 5.76 13.45
C ASP A 7 1.46 6.96 13.08
N HIS A 8 2.58 6.69 12.42
CA HIS A 8 3.49 7.73 11.94
C HIS A 8 3.00 8.33 10.63
N ALA A 9 2.41 7.51 9.75
CA ALA A 9 1.84 7.94 8.47
C ALA A 9 0.74 9.02 8.67
N LEU A 10 -0.08 8.90 9.70
CA LEU A 10 -1.09 9.91 10.07
C LEU A 10 -0.51 11.27 10.49
N LYS A 11 0.79 11.33 10.80
CA LYS A 11 1.47 12.51 11.34
C LYS A 11 2.52 13.07 10.39
N LEU A 12 2.57 12.59 9.15
CA LEU A 12 3.49 13.16 8.17
C LEU A 12 3.11 14.62 7.88
N GLU A 13 4.11 15.49 7.88
CA GLU A 13 3.94 16.92 7.61
C GLU A 13 3.87 17.24 6.10
N PHE A 14 4.15 16.24 5.26
CA PHE A 14 4.11 16.36 3.80
C PHE A 14 3.58 15.07 3.17
N VAL A 15 3.06 15.20 1.95
CA VAL A 15 2.62 14.07 1.12
C VAL A 15 3.83 13.60 0.31
N PRO A 16 4.28 12.34 0.43
CA PRO A 16 5.39 11.84 -0.37
C PRO A 16 4.96 11.66 -1.84
N ASP A 17 5.86 11.90 -2.79
CA ASP A 17 5.56 11.65 -4.22
C ASP A 17 5.28 10.17 -4.51
N TRP A 18 5.93 9.27 -3.76
CA TRP A 18 5.74 7.83 -3.85
C TRP A 18 5.85 7.16 -2.46
N ILE A 19 5.03 6.14 -2.22
CA ILE A 19 5.06 5.33 -1.00
C ILE A 19 4.88 3.83 -1.29
N ALA A 20 5.76 3.01 -0.73
CA ALA A 20 5.55 1.57 -0.65
C ALA A 20 4.78 1.20 0.61
N ILE A 21 3.77 0.35 0.47
CA ILE A 21 3.01 -0.24 1.57
C ILE A 21 3.30 -1.74 1.59
N VAL A 22 3.85 -2.23 2.71
CA VAL A 22 4.09 -3.66 2.93
C VAL A 22 2.82 -4.28 3.53
N GLY A 23 2.17 -5.15 2.77
CA GLY A 23 0.86 -5.72 3.05
C GLY A 23 -0.29 -5.00 2.34
N SER A 24 -1.24 -5.78 1.84
CA SER A 24 -2.41 -5.35 1.05
C SER A 24 -3.74 -5.63 1.75
N GLY A 25 -3.72 -5.69 3.09
CA GLY A 25 -4.93 -5.77 3.91
C GLY A 25 -5.68 -4.42 3.97
N TYR A 26 -6.79 -4.40 4.70
CA TYR A 26 -7.70 -3.24 4.75
C TYR A 26 -7.00 -1.92 5.15
N ILE A 27 -6.09 -1.95 6.13
CA ILE A 27 -5.31 -0.75 6.52
C ILE A 27 -4.47 -0.23 5.35
N GLY A 28 -3.81 -1.12 4.61
CA GLY A 28 -3.01 -0.74 3.45
C GLY A 28 -3.87 -0.07 2.38
N LEU A 29 -5.07 -0.61 2.14
CA LEU A 29 -6.03 -0.01 1.20
C LEU A 29 -6.51 1.36 1.67
N GLU A 30 -6.87 1.53 2.95
CA GLU A 30 -7.29 2.81 3.53
C GLU A 30 -6.21 3.89 3.34
N PHE A 31 -4.95 3.58 3.63
CA PHE A 31 -3.85 4.52 3.39
C PHE A 31 -3.61 4.77 1.91
N SER A 32 -3.71 3.74 1.06
CA SER A 32 -3.56 3.93 -0.39
C SER A 32 -4.63 4.86 -0.97
N ASP A 33 -5.86 4.79 -0.47
CA ASP A 33 -6.95 5.68 -0.86
C ASP A 33 -6.59 7.13 -0.53
N VAL A 34 -6.17 7.39 0.71
CA VAL A 34 -5.75 8.73 1.17
C VAL A 34 -4.56 9.25 0.35
N TYR A 35 -3.48 8.48 0.25
CA TYR A 35 -2.25 8.94 -0.41
C TYR A 35 -2.43 9.18 -1.90
N THR A 36 -3.14 8.29 -2.61
CA THR A 36 -3.42 8.49 -4.04
C THR A 36 -4.34 9.68 -4.29
N ALA A 37 -5.32 9.93 -3.41
CA ALA A 37 -6.17 11.12 -3.50
C ALA A 37 -5.38 12.42 -3.29
N LEU A 38 -4.33 12.37 -2.46
CA LEU A 38 -3.40 13.48 -2.21
C LEU A 38 -2.30 13.60 -3.27
N GLY A 39 -2.24 12.68 -4.24
CA GLY A 39 -1.34 12.74 -5.40
C GLY A 39 -0.13 11.82 -5.35
N SER A 40 0.07 11.05 -4.28
CA SER A 40 1.14 10.05 -4.20
C SER A 40 0.91 8.89 -5.16
N GLU A 41 2.00 8.35 -5.67
CA GLU A 41 2.02 7.02 -6.27
C GLU A 41 2.22 5.96 -5.19
N VAL A 42 1.52 4.83 -5.29
CA VAL A 42 1.58 3.77 -4.26
C VAL A 42 2.03 2.47 -4.88
N THR A 43 2.86 1.71 -4.17
CA THR A 43 3.18 0.33 -4.52
C THR A 43 2.88 -0.59 -3.35
N PHE A 44 2.07 -1.62 -3.56
CA PHE A 44 1.89 -2.70 -2.59
C PHE A 44 2.92 -3.80 -2.76
N VAL A 45 3.44 -4.29 -1.64
CA VAL A 45 4.22 -5.54 -1.57
C VAL A 45 3.50 -6.48 -0.63
N GLU A 46 2.86 -7.50 -1.18
CA GLU A 46 2.05 -8.48 -0.46
C GLU A 46 2.72 -9.86 -0.49
N ALA A 47 2.83 -10.48 0.69
CA ALA A 47 3.47 -11.77 0.84
C ALA A 47 2.62 -12.92 0.30
N LEU A 48 1.29 -12.80 0.38
CA LEU A 48 0.33 -13.81 -0.08
C LEU A 48 -0.04 -13.61 -1.55
N ASP A 49 -0.67 -14.63 -2.15
CA ASP A 49 -0.88 -14.68 -3.62
C ASP A 49 -1.98 -13.72 -4.12
N GLN A 50 -2.72 -13.09 -3.22
CA GLN A 50 -3.84 -12.21 -3.54
C GLN A 50 -3.87 -10.96 -2.67
N LEU A 51 -4.47 -9.90 -3.21
CA LEU A 51 -4.81 -8.69 -2.47
C LEU A 51 -5.92 -8.97 -1.47
N MET A 52 -5.98 -8.19 -0.38
CA MET A 52 -6.95 -8.37 0.71
C MET A 52 -6.98 -9.81 1.25
N PRO A 53 -5.82 -10.40 1.61
CA PRO A 53 -5.80 -11.76 2.13
C PRO A 53 -6.63 -11.89 3.41
N GLY A 54 -7.34 -13.02 3.54
CA GLY A 54 -8.25 -13.28 4.67
C GLY A 54 -9.68 -12.77 4.47
N PHE A 55 -9.94 -11.98 3.43
CA PHE A 55 -11.31 -11.62 3.03
C PHE A 55 -11.87 -12.61 2.00
N ASP A 56 -13.19 -12.59 1.84
CA ASP A 56 -13.86 -13.29 0.76
C ASP A 56 -13.28 -12.86 -0.61
N PRO A 57 -12.94 -13.80 -1.52
CA PRO A 57 -12.32 -13.47 -2.80
C PRO A 57 -13.12 -12.50 -3.67
N GLU A 58 -14.45 -12.52 -3.62
CA GLU A 58 -15.29 -11.59 -4.39
C GLU A 58 -15.22 -10.18 -3.80
N ILE A 59 -15.09 -10.04 -2.48
CA ILE A 59 -14.81 -8.76 -1.83
C ILE A 59 -13.43 -8.23 -2.24
N GLY A 60 -12.41 -9.09 -2.28
CA GLY A 60 -11.07 -8.74 -2.75
C GLY A 60 -11.06 -8.22 -4.19
N LYS A 61 -11.75 -8.93 -5.11
CA LYS A 61 -11.91 -8.51 -6.51
C LYS A 61 -12.66 -7.19 -6.64
N LEU A 62 -13.72 -7.00 -5.85
CA LEU A 62 -14.47 -5.75 -5.85
C LEU A 62 -13.57 -4.60 -5.40
N ALA A 63 -12.90 -4.75 -4.26
CA ALA A 63 -11.96 -3.75 -3.73
C ALA A 63 -10.86 -3.40 -4.75
N GLN A 64 -10.27 -4.41 -5.39
CA GLN A 64 -9.29 -4.18 -6.46
C GLN A 64 -9.88 -3.33 -7.60
N ARG A 65 -11.09 -3.67 -8.07
CA ARG A 65 -11.74 -2.94 -9.16
C ARG A 65 -12.07 -1.49 -8.81
N ILE A 66 -12.50 -1.23 -7.57
CA ILE A 66 -13.02 0.09 -7.17
C ILE A 66 -11.98 1.00 -6.50
N LEU A 67 -11.01 0.43 -5.78
CA LEU A 67 -10.04 1.18 -4.98
C LEU A 67 -8.63 1.14 -5.57
N ILE A 68 -8.27 0.10 -6.34
CA ILE A 68 -6.89 -0.09 -6.83
C ILE A 68 -6.76 0.29 -8.30
N ASN A 69 -7.46 -0.42 -9.19
CA ASN A 69 -7.36 -0.24 -10.64
C ASN A 69 -7.54 1.20 -11.18
N PRO A 70 -8.43 2.05 -10.63
CA PRO A 70 -8.59 3.40 -11.15
C PRO A 70 -7.53 4.40 -10.67
N ARG A 71 -6.59 3.97 -9.82
CA ARG A 71 -5.62 4.84 -9.13
C ARG A 71 -4.20 4.53 -9.55
N LYS A 72 -3.27 5.42 -9.19
CA LYS A 72 -1.82 5.21 -9.39
C LYS A 72 -1.26 4.24 -8.36
N ILE A 73 -1.73 3.00 -8.41
CA ILE A 73 -1.34 1.92 -7.51
C ILE A 73 -0.76 0.79 -8.36
N ASP A 74 0.51 0.47 -8.12
CA ASP A 74 1.11 -0.78 -8.54
C ASP A 74 1.06 -1.80 -7.39
N TYR A 75 1.08 -3.09 -7.70
CA TYR A 75 1.09 -4.12 -6.66
C TYR A 75 1.80 -5.39 -7.09
N HIS A 76 2.48 -6.01 -6.12
CA HIS A 76 3.12 -7.31 -6.27
C HIS A 76 2.63 -8.25 -5.17
N THR A 77 1.99 -9.35 -5.55
CA THR A 77 1.56 -10.44 -4.66
C THR A 77 2.54 -11.61 -4.73
N GLY A 78 2.55 -12.47 -3.71
CA GLY A 78 3.49 -13.58 -3.59
C GLY A 78 4.93 -13.13 -3.32
N VAL A 79 5.13 -11.89 -2.85
CA VAL A 79 6.45 -11.29 -2.61
C VAL A 79 6.63 -10.96 -1.13
N PHE A 80 7.49 -11.73 -0.46
CA PHE A 80 7.84 -11.47 0.93
C PHE A 80 8.92 -10.37 1.04
N ALA A 81 8.55 -9.21 1.57
CA ALA A 81 9.49 -8.14 1.88
C ALA A 81 10.45 -8.56 3.00
N SER A 82 11.65 -9.02 2.63
CA SER A 82 12.62 -9.57 3.60
C SER A 82 13.51 -8.51 4.27
N LYS A 83 13.82 -7.42 3.55
CA LYS A 83 14.70 -6.33 4.03
C LYS A 83 14.29 -5.02 3.38
N VAL A 84 14.35 -3.94 4.17
CA VAL A 84 14.20 -2.57 3.67
C VAL A 84 15.51 -1.84 3.93
N PHE A 85 16.16 -1.40 2.85
CA PHE A 85 17.39 -0.61 2.94
C PHE A 85 17.04 0.87 2.86
N TYR A 86 17.58 1.65 3.79
CA TYR A 86 17.58 3.09 3.66
C TYR A 86 19.00 3.55 3.39
N LYS A 87 19.22 4.14 2.22
CA LYS A 87 20.51 4.73 1.87
C LYS A 87 20.45 6.22 2.23
N PHE A 88 21.20 6.62 3.26
CA PHE A 88 21.56 8.03 3.39
C PHE A 88 22.46 8.36 2.20
N LEU A 89 22.06 9.36 1.42
CA LEU A 89 23.03 10.14 0.64
C LEU A 89 23.90 10.93 1.61
#